data_AF-A0A409X906-F1
#
_entry.id   AF-A0A409X906-F1
#
_cell.length_a   1.000
_cell.length_b   1.000
_cell.length_c   1.000
_cell.angle_alpha   90.00
_cell.angle_beta   90.00
_cell.angle_gamma   90.00
#
_symmetry.space_group_name_H-M   'P 1'
#
loop_
_entity.id
_entity.type
_entity.pdbx_description
1 polymer ?
#
loop_
_entity_poly.entity_id
_entity_poly.type
_entity_poly.pdbx_seq_one_letter_code
_entity_poly.pdbx_strand_id
1 'polypeptide(L)'
;MTRFKKSLNIAQVKILRTCVMPVVRKSKCHQYTATELDPAKISDIALAVLGKKPFDWQLEACIGVLTGNDVILDVGTGCGKSLCFQLPLLMSKTDIALTISPLTALMIDQASHCKVGKGLNNSSDILNGQYQQVLISPEIVVSAGFHRAVTMKKEFSDHLRVVIIDEAHCVTIWGGSFRPEYASLGEIRGRLPKNVPILIASATLPDHVLADVRTKLQLSSCAKVISVTNARPNIALSVRIMKKAEATMSDLRFLIPPDAKESGDIKI
;
A
#
# COMPACT_ATOMS: atom_id res chain seq x y z
N MET A 1 32.42 -61.51 -33.58
CA MET A 1 31.46 -62.10 -32.62
C MET A 1 31.38 -61.20 -31.40
N THR A 2 30.16 -60.98 -30.89
CA THR A 2 29.77 -60.36 -29.60
C THR A 2 30.11 -58.87 -29.33
N ARG A 3 29.09 -57.99 -29.37
CA ARG A 3 28.38 -57.48 -28.17
C ARG A 3 27.32 -56.40 -28.49
N PHE A 4 26.07 -56.75 -28.17
CA PHE A 4 24.99 -55.94 -27.57
C PHE A 4 25.00 -54.41 -27.76
N LYS A 5 23.96 -53.89 -28.43
CA LYS A 5 23.17 -52.74 -27.92
C LYS A 5 21.68 -53.00 -28.11
N LYS A 6 20.98 -53.10 -26.97
CA LYS A 6 19.53 -53.16 -26.83
C LYS A 6 18.87 -51.91 -27.42
N SER A 7 17.80 -52.14 -28.15
CA SER A 7 16.79 -51.18 -28.56
C SER A 7 16.11 -50.56 -27.33
N LEU A 8 16.19 -49.23 -27.18
CA LEU A 8 15.29 -48.46 -26.33
C LEU A 8 14.08 -48.05 -27.17
N ASN A 9 12.92 -48.55 -26.76
CA ASN A 9 11.62 -48.22 -27.31
C ASN A 9 11.18 -46.87 -26.73
N ILE A 10 11.33 -45.78 -27.49
CA ILE A 10 10.86 -44.44 -27.10
C ILE A 10 9.38 -44.35 -27.49
N ALA A 11 8.51 -44.72 -26.56
CA ALA A 11 7.11 -44.33 -26.62
C ALA A 11 7.01 -42.81 -26.43
N GLN A 12 6.60 -42.11 -27.48
CA GLN A 12 6.28 -40.68 -27.44
C GLN A 12 5.08 -40.44 -26.54
N VAL A 13 5.32 -40.07 -25.28
CA VAL A 13 4.30 -39.43 -24.44
C VAL A 13 4.19 -37.98 -24.90
N LYS A 14 3.33 -37.75 -25.89
CA LYS A 14 2.95 -36.41 -26.35
C LYS A 14 2.00 -35.83 -25.29
N ILE A 15 2.56 -35.23 -24.24
CA ILE A 15 1.79 -34.43 -23.28
C ILE A 15 1.32 -33.18 -24.02
N LEU A 16 0.13 -33.24 -24.59
CA LEU A 16 -0.64 -32.06 -25.00
C LEU A 16 -0.97 -31.27 -23.73
N ARG A 17 -0.05 -30.39 -23.32
CA ARG A 17 -0.40 -29.27 -22.45
C ARG A 17 -1.33 -28.38 -23.27
N THR A 18 -2.64 -28.58 -23.11
CA THR A 18 -3.61 -27.54 -23.40
C THR A 18 -3.21 -26.32 -22.58
N CYS A 19 -2.53 -25.38 -23.23
CA CYS A 19 -2.31 -24.04 -22.71
C CYS A 19 -3.69 -23.38 -22.68
N VAL A 20 -4.45 -23.64 -21.61
CA VAL A 20 -5.65 -22.87 -21.29
C VAL A 20 -5.13 -21.46 -21.09
N MET A 21 -5.42 -20.56 -22.04
CA MET A 21 -5.11 -19.15 -21.86
C MET A 21 -5.72 -18.73 -20.51
N PRO A 22 -4.95 -18.16 -19.57
CA PRO A 22 -5.49 -17.77 -18.30
C PRO A 22 -6.61 -16.78 -18.58
N VAL A 23 -7.83 -17.13 -18.16
CA VAL A 23 -8.97 -16.22 -18.24
C VAL A 23 -8.57 -14.98 -17.46
N VAL A 24 -8.29 -13.88 -18.18
CA VAL A 24 -7.88 -12.62 -17.58
C VAL A 24 -9.07 -12.07 -16.81
N ARG A 25 -9.06 -12.24 -15.49
CA ARG A 25 -10.14 -11.77 -14.62
C ARG A 25 -10.15 -10.26 -14.55
N LYS A 26 -11.34 -9.67 -14.50
CA LYS A 26 -11.57 -8.25 -14.25
C LYS A 26 -12.44 -8.10 -13.01
N SER A 27 -12.11 -7.11 -12.17
CA SER A 27 -12.98 -6.65 -11.09
C SER A 27 -14.22 -6.01 -11.71
N LYS A 28 -15.37 -6.17 -11.03
CA LYS A 28 -16.66 -5.59 -11.43
C LYS A 28 -16.89 -4.22 -10.83
N CYS A 29 -15.97 -3.71 -10.02
CA CYS A 29 -15.99 -2.33 -9.55
C CYS A 29 -16.15 -1.35 -10.73
N HIS A 30 -17.08 -0.40 -10.62
CA HIS A 30 -17.35 0.59 -11.66
C HIS A 30 -16.10 1.42 -11.94
N GLN A 31 -15.59 1.41 -13.17
CA GLN A 31 -14.44 2.22 -13.56
C GLN A 31 -14.96 3.55 -14.11
N TYR A 32 -14.74 4.62 -13.35
CA TYR A 32 -15.28 5.93 -13.64
C TYR A 32 -14.51 6.62 -14.76
N THR A 33 -15.21 7.44 -15.54
CA THR A 33 -14.64 8.40 -16.48
C THR A 33 -14.41 9.74 -15.81
N ALA A 34 -13.53 10.58 -16.37
CA ALA A 34 -13.25 11.91 -15.84
C ALA A 34 -14.51 12.81 -15.76
N THR A 35 -15.50 12.58 -16.63
CA THR A 35 -16.76 13.32 -16.67
C THR A 35 -17.77 12.88 -15.60
N GLU A 36 -17.66 11.65 -15.10
CA GLU A 36 -18.53 11.15 -14.02
C GLU A 36 -18.08 11.62 -12.63
N LEU A 37 -16.82 12.05 -12.50
CA LEU A 37 -16.21 12.40 -11.24
C LEU A 37 -16.24 13.91 -11.02
N ASP A 38 -16.84 14.31 -9.90
CA ASP A 38 -16.84 15.69 -9.42
C ASP A 38 -16.04 15.75 -8.12
N PRO A 39 -14.83 16.38 -8.12
CA PRO A 39 -13.99 16.48 -6.93
C PRO A 39 -14.71 17.13 -5.74
N ALA A 40 -15.61 18.10 -5.98
CA ALA A 40 -16.34 18.76 -4.91
C ALA A 40 -17.32 17.80 -4.23
N LYS A 41 -18.05 16.98 -5.00
CA LYS A 41 -18.94 15.95 -4.44
C LYS A 41 -18.18 14.91 -3.64
N ILE A 42 -17.01 14.47 -4.12
CA ILE A 42 -16.17 13.53 -3.36
C ILE A 42 -15.72 14.17 -2.04
N SER A 43 -15.34 15.45 -2.06
CA SER A 43 -14.97 16.23 -0.88
C SER A 43 -16.11 16.31 0.14
N ASP A 44 -17.34 16.57 -0.32
CA ASP A 44 -18.53 16.67 0.52
C ASP A 44 -18.89 15.31 1.15
N ILE A 45 -18.81 14.22 0.38
CA ILE A 45 -19.02 12.86 0.91
C ILE A 45 -17.95 12.53 1.97
N ALA A 46 -16.69 12.85 1.71
CA ALA A 46 -15.60 12.63 2.67
C ALA A 46 -15.80 13.44 3.96
N LEU A 47 -16.27 14.69 3.86
CA LEU A 47 -16.60 15.50 5.03
C LEU A 47 -17.76 14.88 5.81
N ALA A 48 -18.82 14.43 5.13
CA ALA A 48 -19.99 13.84 5.78
C ALA A 48 -19.71 12.47 6.45
N VAL A 49 -18.90 11.62 5.81
CA VAL A 49 -18.65 10.24 6.27
C VAL A 49 -17.42 10.15 7.19
N LEU A 50 -16.35 10.87 6.86
CA LEU A 50 -15.07 10.78 7.57
C LEU A 50 -14.79 12.00 8.47
N GLY A 51 -15.63 13.03 8.42
CA GLY A 51 -15.42 14.27 9.18
C GLY A 51 -14.21 15.09 8.70
N LYS A 52 -13.68 14.80 7.51
CA LYS A 52 -12.45 15.39 6.99
C LYS A 52 -12.63 15.89 5.57
N LYS A 53 -12.30 17.16 5.33
CA LYS A 53 -12.23 17.73 3.99
C LYS A 53 -10.88 17.38 3.35
N PRO A 54 -10.84 16.64 2.23
CA PRO A 54 -9.60 16.30 1.55
C PRO A 54 -8.95 17.51 0.89
N PHE A 55 -7.62 17.51 0.80
CA PHE A 55 -6.85 18.42 -0.05
C PHE A 55 -6.96 18.02 -1.52
N ASP A 56 -6.69 18.97 -2.43
CA ASP A 56 -6.78 18.74 -3.88
C ASP A 56 -5.92 17.57 -4.35
N TRP A 57 -4.69 17.44 -3.83
CA TRP A 57 -3.80 16.32 -4.18
C TRP A 57 -4.34 14.96 -3.70
N GLN A 58 -5.16 14.93 -2.64
CA GLN A 58 -5.79 13.69 -2.16
C GLN A 58 -6.99 13.31 -3.05
N LEU A 59 -7.75 14.31 -3.51
CA LEU A 59 -8.80 14.12 -4.52
C LEU A 59 -8.20 13.66 -5.84
N GLU A 60 -7.06 14.22 -6.23
CA GLU A 60 -6.33 13.82 -7.43
C GLU A 60 -5.88 12.35 -7.38
N ALA A 61 -5.38 11.90 -6.22
CA ALA A 61 -5.05 10.50 -5.98
C ALA A 61 -6.29 9.59 -6.07
N CYS A 62 -7.40 10.01 -5.45
CA CYS A 62 -8.67 9.29 -5.49
C CYS A 62 -9.19 9.13 -6.92
N ILE A 63 -9.18 10.20 -7.72
CA ILE A 63 -9.60 10.18 -9.12
C ILE A 63 -8.72 9.24 -9.95
N GLY A 64 -7.39 9.24 -9.71
CA GLY A 64 -6.48 8.28 -10.34
C GLY A 64 -6.92 6.83 -10.10
N VAL A 65 -7.23 6.48 -8.86
CA VAL A 65 -7.72 5.13 -8.50
C VAL A 65 -9.09 4.83 -9.11
N LEU A 66 -10.04 5.75 -9.02
CA LEU A 66 -11.41 5.55 -9.52
C LEU A 66 -11.48 5.38 -11.04
N THR A 67 -10.54 6.01 -11.76
CA THR A 67 -10.36 5.87 -13.21
C THR A 67 -9.52 4.64 -13.60
N GLY A 68 -9.03 3.87 -12.62
CA GLY A 68 -8.27 2.63 -12.84
C GLY A 68 -6.80 2.84 -13.18
N ASN A 69 -6.22 3.99 -12.85
CA ASN A 69 -4.81 4.28 -13.04
C ASN A 69 -4.00 3.97 -11.78
N ASP A 70 -2.80 3.42 -11.96
CA ASP A 70 -1.83 3.30 -10.87
C ASP A 70 -1.46 4.70 -10.34
N VAL A 71 -1.27 4.81 -9.03
CA VAL A 71 -0.96 6.07 -8.35
C VAL A 71 0.27 5.91 -7.47
N ILE A 72 1.15 6.92 -7.49
CA ILE A 72 2.36 6.98 -6.70
C ILE A 72 2.26 8.21 -5.78
N LEU A 73 2.19 7.98 -4.48
CA LEU A 73 2.22 9.01 -3.46
C LEU A 73 3.61 9.11 -2.83
N ASP A 74 4.34 10.17 -3.18
CA ASP A 74 5.60 10.57 -2.54
C ASP A 74 5.33 11.74 -1.59
N VAL A 75 4.88 11.41 -0.39
CA VAL A 75 4.27 12.39 0.52
C VAL A 75 4.72 12.12 1.94
N GLY A 76 5.27 13.12 2.62
CA GLY A 76 5.80 12.99 3.98
C GLY A 76 4.84 12.36 5.01
N THR A 77 5.41 11.78 6.07
CA THR A 77 4.62 11.25 7.20
C THR A 77 3.81 12.35 7.87
N GLY A 78 2.59 12.01 8.31
CA GLY A 78 1.65 12.96 8.91
C GLY A 78 0.96 13.91 7.91
N CYS A 79 1.28 13.88 6.61
CA CYS A 79 0.57 14.68 5.60
C CYS A 79 -0.83 14.15 5.24
N GLY A 80 -1.29 13.03 5.82
CA GLY A 80 -2.63 12.50 5.56
C GLY A 80 -2.75 11.53 4.38
N LYS A 81 -1.69 10.79 4.02
CA LYS A 81 -1.71 9.76 2.96
C LYS A 81 -2.86 8.76 3.10
N SER A 82 -3.18 8.37 4.33
CA SER A 82 -4.19 7.35 4.60
C SER A 82 -5.61 7.78 4.23
N LEU A 83 -5.90 9.08 4.13
CA LEU A 83 -7.17 9.52 3.59
C LEU A 83 -7.32 9.10 2.11
N CYS A 84 -6.23 9.13 1.33
CA CYS A 84 -6.24 8.66 -0.06
C CYS A 84 -6.56 7.16 -0.20
N PHE A 85 -6.36 6.37 0.86
CA PHE A 85 -6.70 4.95 0.87
C PHE A 85 -8.20 4.74 1.00
N GLN A 86 -8.86 5.63 1.75
CA GLN A 86 -10.28 5.53 2.10
C GLN A 86 -11.18 6.19 1.05
N LEU A 87 -10.73 7.30 0.44
CA LEU A 87 -11.56 8.08 -0.50
C LEU A 87 -12.19 7.25 -1.64
N PRO A 88 -11.46 6.33 -2.32
CA PRO A 88 -12.07 5.53 -3.39
C PRO A 88 -13.20 4.61 -2.92
N LEU A 89 -13.21 4.22 -1.64
CA LEU A 89 -14.20 3.31 -1.05
C LEU A 89 -15.52 4.00 -0.71
N LEU A 90 -15.52 5.34 -0.65
CA LEU A 90 -16.73 6.12 -0.38
C LEU A 90 -17.74 6.04 -1.54
N MET A 91 -17.28 5.64 -2.73
CA MET A 91 -18.10 5.58 -3.94
C MET A 91 -19.05 4.37 -3.98
N SER A 92 -18.74 3.32 -3.23
CA SER A 92 -19.49 2.07 -3.25
C SER A 92 -19.23 1.29 -1.98
N LYS A 93 -20.29 0.94 -1.23
CA LYS A 93 -20.19 0.20 0.04
C LYS A 93 -19.65 -1.22 -0.11
N THR A 94 -19.68 -1.78 -1.32
CA THR A 94 -19.18 -3.13 -1.59
C THR A 94 -17.72 -3.13 -2.03
N ASP A 95 -17.16 -1.98 -2.39
CA ASP A 95 -15.79 -1.92 -2.89
C ASP A 95 -14.79 -2.19 -1.76
N ILE A 96 -13.71 -2.90 -2.10
CA ILE A 96 -12.66 -3.34 -1.18
C ILE A 96 -11.31 -2.75 -1.59
N ALA A 97 -10.55 -2.21 -0.64
CA ALA A 97 -9.14 -1.91 -0.77
C ALA A 97 -8.30 -2.93 0.00
N LEU A 98 -7.30 -3.51 -0.66
CA LEU A 98 -6.32 -4.38 -0.03
C LEU A 98 -5.05 -3.59 0.29
N THR A 99 -4.82 -3.27 1.55
CA THR A 99 -3.65 -2.49 2.01
C THR A 99 -2.58 -3.40 2.58
N ILE A 100 -1.37 -3.28 2.04
CA ILE A 100 -0.17 -4.03 2.44
C ILE A 100 0.74 -3.07 3.19
N SER A 101 1.08 -3.37 4.44
CA SER A 101 1.87 -2.49 5.32
C SER A 101 2.78 -3.31 6.26
N PRO A 102 3.93 -2.77 6.75
CA PRO A 102 4.91 -3.54 7.52
C PRO A 102 4.52 -3.93 8.98
N LEU A 103 3.50 -3.35 9.62
CA LEU A 103 3.12 -3.52 11.05
C LEU A 103 4.19 -3.01 12.06
N THR A 104 3.89 -2.09 13.00
CA THR A 104 3.25 -2.48 14.29
C THR A 104 2.61 -1.34 15.13
N ALA A 105 2.91 -0.05 14.95
CA ALA A 105 2.32 1.04 15.79
C ALA A 105 1.22 1.85 15.07
N LEU A 106 1.46 2.25 13.82
CA LEU A 106 0.55 3.12 13.05
C LEU A 106 -0.81 2.46 12.73
N MET A 107 -0.83 1.13 12.68
CA MET A 107 -2.03 0.36 12.33
C MET A 107 -3.01 0.25 13.49
N ILE A 108 -2.54 0.42 14.74
CA ILE A 108 -3.40 0.49 15.93
C ILE A 108 -4.14 1.84 15.93
N ASP A 109 -3.47 2.93 15.58
CA ASP A 109 -4.09 4.25 15.45
C ASP A 109 -5.13 4.34 14.33
N GLN A 110 -4.99 3.55 13.27
CA GLN A 110 -5.98 3.47 12.18
C GLN A 110 -7.05 2.41 12.41
N ALA A 111 -6.96 1.64 13.49
CA ALA A 111 -7.86 0.52 13.75
C ALA A 111 -9.26 0.93 14.21
N SER A 112 -9.47 2.19 14.60
CA SER A 112 -10.76 2.70 15.09
C SER A 112 -11.86 2.66 14.01
N HIS A 113 -11.49 2.68 12.72
CA HIS A 113 -12.42 2.61 11.58
C HIS A 113 -12.10 1.49 10.57
N CYS A 114 -11.02 0.72 10.80
CA CYS A 114 -10.56 -0.37 9.92
C CYS A 114 -10.08 -1.54 10.78
N LYS A 115 -10.56 -2.77 10.59
CA LYS A 115 -9.96 -3.90 11.33
C LYS A 115 -8.66 -4.36 10.65
N VAL A 116 -7.58 -4.37 11.44
CA VAL A 116 -6.31 -5.01 11.09
C VAL A 116 -6.56 -6.51 10.92
N GLY A 117 -6.37 -7.03 9.70
CA GLY A 117 -6.37 -8.46 9.45
C GLY A 117 -5.14 -9.09 10.11
N LYS A 118 -5.25 -9.49 11.38
CA LYS A 118 -4.29 -10.39 12.02
C LYS A 118 -4.45 -11.79 11.41
N GLY A 119 -3.93 -12.00 10.20
CA GLY A 119 -3.80 -13.32 9.60
C GLY A 119 -5.01 -13.85 8.82
N LEU A 120 -4.82 -15.04 8.25
CA LEU A 120 -5.76 -15.83 7.44
C LEU A 120 -7.08 -16.21 8.16
N ASN A 121 -7.14 -15.99 9.47
CA ASN A 121 -8.26 -16.42 10.34
C ASN A 121 -9.59 -15.71 10.02
N ASN A 122 -9.56 -14.57 9.31
CA ASN A 122 -10.75 -13.78 8.98
C ASN A 122 -11.13 -13.83 7.49
N SER A 123 -10.63 -14.82 6.74
CA SER A 123 -10.93 -14.96 5.31
C SER A 123 -12.44 -15.01 5.02
N SER A 124 -13.24 -15.66 5.87
CA SER A 124 -14.71 -15.69 5.74
C SER A 124 -15.33 -14.29 5.76
N ASP A 125 -14.93 -13.46 6.71
CA ASP A 125 -15.50 -12.12 6.90
C ASP A 125 -15.15 -11.19 5.73
N ILE A 126 -13.93 -11.33 5.21
CA ILE A 126 -13.48 -10.61 4.00
C ILE A 126 -14.38 -10.99 2.81
N LEU A 127 -14.62 -12.28 2.60
CA LEU A 127 -15.46 -12.78 1.50
C LEU A 127 -16.93 -12.40 1.66
N ASN A 128 -17.41 -12.29 2.90
CA ASN A 128 -18.76 -11.87 3.22
C ASN A 128 -18.95 -10.33 3.15
N GLY A 129 -17.95 -9.59 2.66
CA GLY A 129 -18.04 -8.14 2.48
C GLY A 129 -18.18 -7.35 3.77
N GLN A 130 -17.76 -7.90 4.92
CA GLN A 130 -17.87 -7.23 6.22
C GLN A 130 -16.93 -6.02 6.35
N TYR A 131 -15.94 -5.92 5.47
CA TYR A 131 -14.90 -4.88 5.50
C TYR A 131 -14.62 -4.33 4.11
N GLN A 132 -14.59 -3.00 3.99
CA GLN A 132 -14.12 -2.33 2.78
C GLN A 132 -12.59 -2.15 2.78
N GLN A 133 -11.95 -1.98 3.94
CA GLN A 133 -10.49 -1.87 4.04
C GLN A 133 -9.92 -3.16 4.65
N VAL A 134 -9.18 -3.93 3.85
CA VAL A 134 -8.49 -5.15 4.29
C VAL A 134 -7.01 -4.84 4.43
N LEU A 135 -6.51 -4.89 5.66
CA LEU A 135 -5.13 -4.57 5.97
C LEU A 135 -4.34 -5.85 6.27
N ILE A 136 -3.21 -6.04 5.59
CA ILE A 136 -2.46 -7.30 5.57
C ILE A 136 -0.95 -7.05 5.55
N SER A 137 -0.17 -8.00 6.07
CA SER A 137 1.30 -7.95 5.98
C SER A 137 1.80 -8.48 4.62
N PRO A 138 3.01 -8.09 4.18
CA PRO A 138 3.57 -8.59 2.93
C PRO A 138 3.76 -10.12 2.95
N GLU A 139 4.12 -10.73 4.08
CA GLU A 139 4.28 -12.20 4.21
C GLU A 139 3.00 -12.96 3.88
N ILE A 140 1.87 -12.44 4.36
CA ILE A 140 0.58 -13.13 4.19
C ILE A 140 0.08 -12.95 2.76
N VAL A 141 0.17 -11.74 2.19
CA VAL A 141 -0.38 -11.47 0.86
C VAL A 141 0.33 -12.24 -0.25
N VAL A 142 1.65 -12.47 -0.12
CA VAL A 142 2.42 -13.28 -1.07
C VAL A 142 2.20 -14.78 -0.88
N SER A 143 1.60 -15.21 0.23
CA SER A 143 1.38 -16.63 0.50
C SER A 143 0.37 -17.28 -0.46
N ALA A 144 0.62 -18.54 -0.83
CA ALA A 144 -0.35 -19.33 -1.59
C ALA A 144 -1.65 -19.60 -0.82
N GLY A 145 -1.58 -19.61 0.53
CA GLY A 145 -2.73 -19.75 1.40
C GLY A 145 -3.72 -18.60 1.22
N PHE A 146 -3.24 -17.35 1.27
CA PHE A 146 -4.08 -16.17 1.08
C PHE A 146 -4.65 -16.11 -0.35
N HIS A 147 -3.84 -16.51 -1.34
CA HIS A 147 -4.33 -16.58 -2.72
C HIS A 147 -5.51 -17.54 -2.88
N ARG A 148 -5.41 -18.76 -2.32
CA ARG A 148 -6.49 -19.77 -2.37
C ARG A 148 -7.71 -19.37 -1.55
N ALA A 149 -7.49 -18.79 -0.37
CA ALA A 149 -8.56 -18.44 0.55
C ALA A 149 -9.32 -17.17 0.12
N VAL A 150 -8.63 -16.19 -0.45
CA VAL A 150 -9.19 -14.84 -0.68
C VAL A 150 -9.07 -14.40 -2.14
N THR A 151 -7.85 -14.17 -2.66
CA THR A 151 -7.73 -13.42 -3.94
C THR A 151 -8.24 -14.17 -5.18
N MET A 152 -8.31 -15.51 -5.15
CA MET A 152 -8.95 -16.30 -6.21
C MET A 152 -10.48 -16.37 -6.13
N LYS A 153 -11.10 -15.92 -5.03
CA LYS A 153 -12.55 -15.99 -4.83
C LYS A 153 -13.23 -14.82 -5.52
N LYS A 154 -14.36 -15.08 -6.19
CA LYS A 154 -15.09 -14.05 -6.95
C LYS A 154 -15.66 -12.98 -6.02
N GLU A 155 -16.11 -13.41 -4.85
CA GLU A 155 -16.62 -12.60 -3.75
C GLU A 155 -15.62 -11.52 -3.31
N PHE A 156 -14.32 -11.76 -3.45
CA PHE A 156 -13.29 -10.74 -3.26
C PHE A 156 -12.91 -10.05 -4.57
N SER A 157 -12.61 -10.83 -5.62
CA SER A 157 -12.03 -10.29 -6.85
C SER A 157 -12.97 -9.38 -7.63
N ASP A 158 -14.27 -9.63 -7.59
CA ASP A 158 -15.29 -8.82 -8.26
C ASP A 158 -15.46 -7.46 -7.60
N HIS A 159 -15.09 -7.35 -6.32
CA HIS A 159 -15.28 -6.16 -5.49
C HIS A 159 -13.95 -5.46 -5.13
N LEU A 160 -12.82 -5.97 -5.60
CA LEU A 160 -11.53 -5.34 -5.37
C LEU A 160 -11.40 -4.05 -6.20
N ARG A 161 -11.31 -2.91 -5.52
CA ARG A 161 -11.16 -1.58 -6.10
C ARG A 161 -9.71 -1.20 -6.31
N VAL A 162 -8.85 -1.45 -5.33
CA VAL A 162 -7.46 -0.98 -5.33
C VAL A 162 -6.60 -1.86 -4.45
N VAL A 163 -5.33 -2.04 -4.85
CA VAL A 163 -4.29 -2.55 -3.95
C VAL A 163 -3.40 -1.40 -3.53
N ILE A 164 -3.19 -1.29 -2.23
CA ILE A 164 -2.40 -0.22 -1.62
C ILE A 164 -1.13 -0.84 -1.05
N ILE A 165 0.02 -0.32 -1.43
CA ILE A 165 1.32 -0.71 -0.87
C ILE A 165 1.86 0.48 -0.09
N ASP A 166 1.74 0.40 1.22
CA ASP A 166 2.26 1.39 2.15
C ASP A 166 3.73 1.11 2.47
N GLU A 167 4.49 2.16 2.77
CA GLU A 167 5.96 2.11 2.91
C GLU A 167 6.64 1.44 1.70
N ALA A 168 6.24 1.84 0.48
CA ALA A 168 6.70 1.22 -0.76
C ALA A 168 8.23 1.30 -0.99
N HIS A 169 8.95 2.15 -0.24
CA HIS A 169 10.41 2.15 -0.26
C HIS A 169 11.02 0.82 0.22
N CYS A 170 10.30 0.01 1.02
CA CYS A 170 10.75 -1.30 1.51
C CYS A 170 10.99 -2.35 0.41
N VAL A 171 10.48 -2.11 -0.82
CA VAL A 171 10.72 -2.95 -2.01
C VAL A 171 12.18 -2.84 -2.48
N THR A 172 12.86 -1.74 -2.16
CA THR A 172 14.23 -1.47 -2.56
C THR A 172 15.19 -1.71 -1.40
N ILE A 173 16.39 -2.21 -1.72
CA ILE A 173 17.48 -2.33 -0.75
C ILE A 173 18.05 -0.93 -0.58
N TRP A 174 17.36 -0.10 0.19
CA TRP A 174 17.84 1.22 0.56
C TRP A 174 17.58 1.45 2.05
N GLY A 175 18.65 1.73 2.79
CA GLY A 175 18.62 1.84 4.24
C GLY A 175 18.44 0.49 4.98
N GLY A 176 18.17 0.56 6.28
CA GLY A 176 17.99 -0.62 7.14
C GLY A 176 16.57 -1.21 7.14
N SER A 177 15.66 -0.70 6.30
CA SER A 177 14.23 -1.05 6.27
C SER A 177 13.84 -1.99 5.12
N PHE A 178 14.80 -2.62 4.45
CA PHE A 178 14.54 -3.63 3.41
C PHE A 178 13.76 -4.82 3.98
N ARG A 179 12.70 -5.23 3.27
CA ARG A 179 11.90 -6.40 3.61
C ARG A 179 11.76 -7.31 2.39
N PRO A 180 12.35 -8.52 2.39
CA PRO A 180 12.34 -9.42 1.24
C PRO A 180 10.94 -9.64 0.64
N GLU A 181 9.92 -9.74 1.48
CA GLU A 181 8.53 -9.96 1.07
C GLU A 181 7.95 -8.78 0.28
N TYR A 182 8.43 -7.55 0.51
CA TYR A 182 8.07 -6.39 -0.29
C TYR A 182 8.61 -6.50 -1.72
N ALA A 183 9.82 -7.04 -1.90
CA ALA A 183 10.41 -7.21 -3.22
C ALA A 183 9.61 -8.19 -4.10
N SER A 184 8.91 -9.15 -3.50
CA SER A 184 8.02 -10.09 -4.19
C SER A 184 6.61 -9.57 -4.45
N LEU A 185 6.25 -8.35 -4.02
CA LEU A 185 4.88 -7.83 -4.21
C LEU A 185 4.51 -7.64 -5.68
N GLY A 186 5.46 -7.46 -6.60
CA GLY A 186 5.17 -7.44 -8.02
C GLY A 186 4.46 -8.70 -8.53
N GLU A 187 4.73 -9.85 -7.92
CA GLU A 187 4.13 -11.14 -8.31
C GLU A 187 2.62 -11.19 -8.06
N ILE A 188 2.10 -10.39 -7.13
CA ILE A 188 0.67 -10.41 -6.81
C ILE A 188 -0.16 -9.85 -7.96
N ARG A 189 0.39 -9.02 -8.86
CA ARG A 189 -0.34 -8.55 -10.06
C ARG A 189 -0.87 -9.69 -10.90
N GLY A 190 -0.10 -10.78 -11.03
CA GLY A 190 -0.55 -11.98 -11.76
C GLY A 190 -1.69 -12.74 -11.08
N ARG A 191 -1.96 -12.44 -9.81
CA ARG A 191 -2.99 -13.09 -8.97
C ARG A 191 -4.26 -12.26 -8.82
N LEU A 192 -4.26 -11.03 -9.32
CA LEU A 192 -5.32 -10.05 -9.15
C LEU A 192 -6.00 -9.72 -10.48
N PRO A 193 -7.20 -9.13 -10.46
CA PRO A 193 -7.86 -8.72 -11.70
C PRO A 193 -7.09 -7.61 -12.42
N LYS A 194 -7.02 -7.68 -13.75
CA LYS A 194 -6.15 -6.83 -14.58
C LYS A 194 -6.47 -5.33 -14.50
N ASN A 195 -7.72 -4.97 -14.25
CA ASN A 195 -8.20 -3.59 -14.18
C ASN A 195 -8.12 -2.98 -12.76
N VAL A 196 -7.54 -3.69 -11.78
CA VAL A 196 -7.35 -3.15 -10.44
C VAL A 196 -6.04 -2.35 -10.39
N PRO A 197 -6.09 -1.03 -10.12
CA PRO A 197 -4.89 -0.22 -9.98
C PRO A 197 -4.15 -0.53 -8.67
N ILE A 198 -2.85 -0.26 -8.70
CA ILE A 198 -2.00 -0.20 -7.50
C ILE A 198 -1.78 1.27 -7.13
N LEU A 199 -2.09 1.60 -5.88
CA LEU A 199 -1.65 2.83 -5.24
C LEU A 199 -0.46 2.49 -4.35
N ILE A 200 0.66 3.17 -4.55
CA ILE A 200 1.80 3.07 -3.63
C ILE A 200 1.94 4.35 -2.82
N ALA A 201 2.42 4.22 -1.60
CA ALA A 201 2.61 5.33 -0.68
C ALA A 201 3.94 5.19 0.06
N SER A 202 4.69 6.29 0.13
CA SER A 202 5.93 6.38 0.92
C SER A 202 6.18 7.84 1.34
N ALA A 203 6.96 8.02 2.41
CA ALA A 203 7.34 9.34 2.90
C ALA A 203 8.33 10.06 1.98
N THR A 204 9.25 9.29 1.39
CA THR A 204 10.30 9.78 0.50
C THR A 204 10.56 8.74 -0.59
N LEU A 205 10.52 9.16 -1.85
CA LEU A 205 10.88 8.35 -3.01
C LEU A 205 11.88 9.11 -3.90
N PRO A 206 13.18 9.10 -3.56
CA PRO A 206 14.21 9.62 -4.46
C PRO A 206 14.13 8.93 -5.83
N ASP A 207 14.53 9.61 -6.91
CA ASP A 207 14.34 9.14 -8.29
C ASP A 207 14.79 7.68 -8.54
N HIS A 208 15.93 7.29 -7.96
CA HIS A 208 16.44 5.92 -8.07
C HIS A 208 15.54 4.89 -7.37
N VAL A 209 15.02 5.23 -6.18
CA VAL A 209 14.06 4.37 -5.46
C VAL A 209 12.75 4.30 -6.22
N LEU A 210 12.25 5.44 -6.74
CA LEU A 210 11.03 5.49 -7.53
C LEU A 210 11.12 4.62 -8.80
N ALA A 211 12.26 4.66 -9.51
CA ALA A 211 12.51 3.82 -10.68
C ALA A 211 12.51 2.32 -10.33
N ASP A 212 13.15 1.95 -9.22
CA ASP A 212 13.17 0.57 -8.73
C ASP A 212 11.77 0.09 -8.34
N VAL A 213 11.01 0.90 -7.59
CA VAL A 213 9.66 0.57 -7.14
C VAL A 213 8.73 0.39 -8.34
N ARG A 214 8.78 1.29 -9.33
CA ARG A 214 8.01 1.16 -10.58
C ARG A 214 8.29 -0.16 -11.29
N THR A 215 9.58 -0.51 -11.40
CA THR A 215 10.02 -1.73 -12.10
C THR A 215 9.59 -2.99 -11.35
N LYS A 216 9.88 -3.06 -10.04
CA LYS A 216 9.61 -4.26 -9.22
C LYS A 216 8.12 -4.49 -9.00
N LEU A 217 7.33 -3.44 -8.83
CA LEU A 217 5.86 -3.54 -8.68
C LEU A 217 5.12 -3.54 -10.02
N GLN A 218 5.87 -3.47 -11.14
CA GLN A 218 5.33 -3.48 -12.50
C GLN A 218 4.24 -2.42 -12.67
N LEU A 219 4.48 -1.20 -12.18
CA LEU A 219 3.55 -0.08 -12.31
C LEU A 219 3.48 0.39 -13.77
N SER A 220 2.30 0.85 -14.17
CA SER A 220 2.12 1.46 -15.48
C SER A 220 3.08 2.63 -15.69
N SER A 221 3.61 2.79 -16.91
CA SER A 221 4.38 3.98 -17.29
C SER A 221 3.55 5.26 -17.20
N CYS A 222 2.22 5.14 -17.29
CA CYS A 222 1.26 6.23 -17.10
C CYS A 222 0.84 6.42 -15.63
N ALA A 223 1.49 5.75 -14.68
CA ALA A 223 1.16 5.88 -13.26
C ALA A 223 1.30 7.35 -12.82
N LYS A 224 0.26 7.84 -12.16
CA LYS A 224 0.19 9.23 -11.72
C LYS A 224 1.08 9.46 -10.51
N VAL A 225 2.02 10.38 -10.59
CA VAL A 225 2.91 10.75 -9.47
C VAL A 225 2.38 12.00 -8.80
N ILE A 226 2.15 11.89 -7.50
CA ILE A 226 1.75 13.01 -6.64
C ILE A 226 2.82 13.14 -5.57
N SER A 227 3.60 14.21 -5.67
CA SER A 227 4.63 14.55 -4.69
C SER A 227 4.23 15.81 -3.93
N VAL A 228 4.30 15.77 -2.61
CA VAL A 228 3.96 16.89 -1.74
C VAL A 228 5.17 17.20 -0.87
N THR A 229 5.56 18.47 -0.84
CA THR A 229 6.70 18.94 -0.04
C THR A 229 6.56 18.52 1.43
N ASN A 230 7.66 18.06 2.00
CA ASN A 230 7.78 17.78 3.42
C ASN A 230 8.10 19.03 4.24
N ALA A 231 8.22 20.20 3.59
CA ALA A 231 8.46 21.46 4.28
C ALA A 231 7.35 21.75 5.30
N ARG A 232 7.78 22.11 6.52
CA ARG A 232 6.91 22.46 7.63
C ARG A 232 7.29 23.85 8.12
N PRO A 233 6.57 24.91 7.73
CA PRO A 233 6.92 26.28 8.12
C PRO A 233 6.85 26.49 9.64
N ASN A 234 6.15 25.61 10.36
CA ASN A 234 6.07 25.56 11.81
C ASN A 234 7.21 24.77 12.49
N ILE A 235 8.19 24.24 11.73
CA ILE A 235 9.36 23.54 12.28
C ILE A 235 10.62 24.37 12.00
N ALA A 236 11.32 24.76 13.06
CA ALA A 236 12.64 25.38 12.98
C ALA A 236 13.73 24.35 13.28
N LEU A 237 14.72 24.23 12.39
CA LEU A 237 15.89 23.36 12.60
C LEU A 237 17.01 24.16 13.26
N SER A 238 17.55 23.65 14.37
CA SER A 238 18.72 24.23 15.07
C SER A 238 19.76 23.15 15.32
N VAL A 239 21.02 23.42 14.93
CA VAL A 239 22.16 22.55 15.24
C VAL A 239 22.97 23.20 16.37
N ARG A 240 23.29 22.43 17.41
CA ARG A 240 24.11 22.89 18.54
C ARG A 240 25.22 21.87 18.81
N ILE A 241 26.44 22.35 18.97
CA ILE A 241 27.59 21.51 19.32
C ILE A 241 27.51 21.19 20.82
N MET A 242 27.55 19.91 21.17
CA MET A 242 27.67 19.48 22.57
C MET A 242 29.09 19.79 23.06
N LYS A 243 29.19 20.51 24.18
CA LYS A 243 30.43 20.96 24.80
C LYS A 243 30.77 20.16 26.06
N LYS A 244 29.78 19.52 26.67
CA LYS A 244 29.91 18.73 27.90
C LYS A 244 29.78 17.24 27.59
N ALA A 245 30.21 16.41 28.53
CA ALA A 245 30.07 14.96 28.41
C ALA A 245 28.59 14.56 28.26
N GLU A 246 28.31 13.66 27.32
CA GLU A 246 26.95 13.21 26.97
C GLU A 246 26.15 12.76 28.19
N ALA A 247 26.78 12.01 29.10
CA ALA A 247 26.17 11.52 30.33
C ALA A 247 25.57 12.63 31.22
N THR A 248 26.04 13.88 31.10
CA THR A 248 25.54 15.00 31.90
C THR A 248 24.27 15.63 31.34
N MET A 249 23.96 15.43 30.06
CA MET A 249 22.85 16.06 29.31
C MET A 249 22.75 17.60 29.49
N SER A 250 23.81 18.24 29.99
CA SER A 250 23.78 19.64 30.44
C SER A 250 23.55 20.62 29.29
N ASP A 251 23.99 20.25 28.08
CA ASP A 251 23.80 21.06 26.88
C ASP A 251 22.37 21.01 26.34
N LEU A 252 21.51 20.12 26.86
CA LEU A 252 20.07 20.07 26.56
C LEU A 252 19.24 20.96 27.48
N ARG A 253 19.85 21.60 28.50
CA ARG A 253 19.12 22.45 29.47
C ARG A 253 18.32 23.57 28.82
N PHE A 254 18.71 24.05 27.64
CA PHE A 254 17.96 25.07 26.92
C PHE A 254 16.55 24.62 26.46
N LEU A 255 16.27 23.31 26.45
CA LEU A 255 14.95 22.75 26.16
C LEU A 255 14.00 22.83 27.36
N ILE A 256 14.53 23.05 28.57
CA ILE A 256 13.77 23.07 29.82
C ILE A 256 13.57 24.54 30.22
N PRO A 257 12.32 25.00 30.42
CA PRO A 257 12.05 26.33 30.95
C PRO A 257 12.82 26.59 32.26
N PRO A 258 13.36 27.80 32.50
CA PRO A 258 14.15 28.08 33.71
C PRO A 258 13.39 27.86 35.03
N ASP A 259 12.07 27.98 34.97
CA ASP A 259 11.11 27.85 36.05
C ASP A 259 10.51 26.45 36.21
N ALA A 260 10.81 25.52 35.28
CA ALA A 260 10.32 24.15 35.35
C ALA A 260 10.93 23.38 36.54
N LYS A 261 10.06 22.84 37.39
CA LYS A 261 10.39 22.04 38.57
C LYS A 261 9.95 20.58 38.40
N GLU A 262 8.92 20.34 37.62
CA GLU A 262 8.40 19.01 37.30
C GLU A 262 8.13 18.85 35.79
N SER A 263 7.87 17.63 35.35
CA SER A 263 7.69 17.33 33.91
C SER A 263 6.51 18.06 33.28
N GLY A 264 5.47 18.39 34.06
CA GLY A 264 4.30 19.13 33.61
C GLY A 264 4.56 20.60 33.28
N ASP A 265 5.68 21.17 33.75
CA ASP A 265 6.05 22.57 33.49
C ASP A 265 6.64 22.77 32.08
N ILE A 266 7.04 21.67 31.43
CA ILE A 266 7.57 21.68 30.07
C ILE A 266 6.39 21.65 29.11
N LYS A 267 6.00 22.82 28.58
CA LYS A 267 5.01 22.91 27.50
C LYS A 267 5.62 22.29 26.23
N ILE A 268 5.11 21.12 25.85
CA ILE A 268 5.43 20.43 24.59
C ILE A 268 4.60 21.02 23.46
#